data_AF-A0A2V4NM62-F1
#
_entry.id   AF-A0A2V4NM62-F1
#
_cell.length_a   1.000
_cell.length_b   1.000
_cell.length_c   1.000
_cell.angle_alpha   90.00
_cell.angle_beta   90.00
_cell.angle_gamma   90.00
#
_symmetry.space_group_name_H-M   'P 1'
#
loop_
_entity.id
_entity.type
_entity.pdbx_description
1 polymer ?
#
loop_
_entity_poly.entity_id
_entity_poly.type
_entity_poly.pdbx_seq_one_letter_code
_entity_poly.pdbx_strand_id
1 'polypeptide(L)' 'MTKLLETPKELADRVGIPVTNVRYLIREDMLDHIYTAPGKRNPKIPSGAWEKYVAQFTVKAETKAVISRREG' A
#
# COMPACT_ATOMS: atom_id res chain seq x y z
N MET A 1 -21.11 2.91 4.92
CA MET A 1 -20.27 4.06 5.34
C MET A 1 -18.81 3.69 5.09
N THR A 2 -18.14 4.37 4.18
CA THR A 2 -16.69 4.23 4.01
C THR A 2 -16.00 4.86 5.20
N LYS A 3 -15.31 4.05 6.03
CA LYS A 3 -14.46 4.58 7.10
C LYS A 3 -13.35 5.42 6.46
N LEU A 4 -13.21 6.68 6.90
CA LEU A 4 -12.15 7.58 6.44
C LEU A 4 -10.76 7.16 6.96
N LEU A 5 -10.74 6.48 8.10
CA LEU A 5 -9.54 6.01 8.78
C LEU A 5 -9.70 4.54 9.16
N GLU A 6 -8.70 3.74 8.85
CA GLU A 6 -8.60 2.34 9.26
C GLU A 6 -7.37 2.11 10.15
N THR A 7 -7.43 1.10 11.01
CA THR A 7 -6.29 0.61 11.79
C THR A 7 -5.39 -0.27 10.92
N PRO A 8 -4.13 -0.51 11.33
CA PRO A 8 -3.27 -1.47 10.65
C PRO A 8 -3.88 -2.87 10.54
N LYS A 9 -4.71 -3.26 11.52
CA LYS A 9 -5.42 -4.54 11.50
C LYS A 9 -6.52 -4.55 10.44
N GLU A 10 -7.35 -3.50 10.42
CA GLU A 10 -8.43 -3.38 9.42
C GLU A 10 -7.88 -3.34 7.99
N LEU A 11 -6.78 -2.61 7.75
CA LEU A 11 -6.13 -2.60 6.43
C LEU A 11 -5.63 -4.00 6.06
N ALA A 12 -4.91 -4.65 6.97
CA ALA A 12 -4.37 -6.00 6.76
C ALA A 12 -5.47 -7.01 6.40
N ASP A 13 -6.57 -7.00 7.15
CA ASP A 13 -7.73 -7.85 6.91
C ASP A 13 -8.37 -7.55 5.54
N ARG A 14 -8.44 -6.27 5.15
CA ARG A 14 -9.01 -5.82 3.85
C ARG A 14 -8.18 -6.24 2.65
N VAL A 15 -6.85 -6.12 2.74
CA VAL A 15 -5.94 -6.32 1.58
C VAL A 15 -5.28 -7.70 1.58
N GLY A 16 -5.50 -8.51 2.62
CA GLY A 16 -5.02 -9.88 2.69
C GLY A 16 -3.53 -10.03 2.97
N ILE A 17 -2.93 -9.11 3.75
CA ILE A 17 -1.52 -9.19 4.15
C ILE A 17 -1.36 -9.25 5.67
N PRO A 18 -0.24 -9.76 6.20
CA PRO A 18 0.01 -9.74 7.64
C PRO A 18 0.00 -8.33 8.24
N VAL A 19 -0.60 -8.18 9.42
CA VAL A 19 -0.58 -6.92 10.20
C VAL A 19 0.85 -6.45 10.46
N THR A 20 1.80 -7.38 10.63
CA THR A 20 3.23 -7.10 10.79
C THR A 20 3.81 -6.36 9.60
N ASN A 21 3.38 -6.69 8.38
CA ASN A 21 3.85 -6.03 7.16
C ASN A 21 3.30 -4.61 7.08
N VAL A 22 2.00 -4.41 7.38
CA VAL A 22 1.43 -3.05 7.46
C VAL A 22 2.18 -2.19 8.47
N ARG A 23 2.49 -2.74 9.65
CA ARG A 23 3.25 -2.03 10.69
C ARG A 23 4.69 -1.74 10.27
N TYR A 24 5.29 -2.63 9.48
CA TYR A 24 6.61 -2.39 8.90
C TYR A 24 6.56 -1.20 7.93
N LEU A 25 5.60 -1.17 6.99
CA LEU A 25 5.45 -0.06 6.05
C LEU A 25 5.23 1.29 6.74
N ILE A 26 4.47 1.31 7.84
CA ILE A 26 4.28 2.52 8.65
C ILE A 26 5.59 2.95 9.33
N ARG A 27 6.34 2.00 9.89
CA ARG A 27 7.60 2.30 10.60
C ARG A 27 8.67 2.87 9.66
N GLU A 28 8.75 2.32 8.45
CA GLU A 28 9.69 2.76 7.42
C GLU A 28 9.17 3.97 6.62
N ASP A 29 8.06 4.59 7.05
CA ASP A 29 7.43 5.75 6.40
C ASP A 29 7.07 5.51 4.92
N MET A 30 6.81 4.25 4.56
CA MET A 30 6.44 3.84 3.20
C MET A 30 4.93 3.89 2.95
N LEU A 31 4.12 3.91 4.01
CA LEU A 31 2.67 3.96 3.93
C LEU A 31 2.13 5.19 4.67
N ASP A 32 1.33 6.01 3.98
CA ASP A 32 0.68 7.19 4.54
C ASP A 32 -0.12 6.83 5.81
N HIS A 33 0.18 7.53 6.91
CA HIS A 33 -0.48 7.32 8.20
C HIS A 33 -0.51 8.60 9.04
N ILE A 34 -1.44 8.64 10.00
CA ILE A 34 -1.51 9.70 11.01
C ILE A 34 -1.49 9.09 12.42
N TYR A 35 -1.05 9.88 13.39
CA TYR A 35 -1.18 9.54 14.80
C TYR A 35 -2.23 10.44 15.44
N THR A 36 -3.28 9.84 15.98
CA THR A 36 -4.36 10.56 16.66
C THR A 36 -4.09 10.80 18.14
N ALA A 37 -2.98 10.27 18.66
CA ALA A 37 -2.58 10.39 20.06
C ALA A 37 -1.11 10.81 20.17
N PRO A 38 -0.73 11.53 21.25
CA PRO A 38 0.67 11.84 21.53
C PRO A 38 1.55 10.58 21.62
N GLY A 39 2.82 10.73 21.24
CA GLY A 39 3.81 9.65 21.36
C GLY A 39 3.79 8.61 20.23
N LYS A 40 3.24 8.95 19.05
CA LYS A 40 3.23 8.09 17.84
C LYS A 40 2.65 6.69 18.09
N ARG A 41 1.65 6.59 18.97
CA ARG A 41 0.93 5.36 19.27
C ARG A 41 -0.32 5.26 18.39
N ASN A 42 -0.76 4.04 18.12
CA ASN A 42 -2.02 3.73 17.40
C ASN A 42 -2.16 4.46 16.05
N PRO A 43 -1.28 4.19 15.07
CA PRO A 43 -1.40 4.81 13.76
C PRO A 43 -2.75 4.51 13.12
N LYS A 44 -3.27 5.48 12.37
CA LYS A 44 -4.45 5.36 11.53
C LYS A 44 -4.07 5.61 10.09
N ILE A 45 -4.61 4.81 9.19
CA ILE A 45 -4.34 4.85 7.77
C ILE A 45 -5.52 5.55 7.08
N PRO A 46 -5.28 6.67 6.38
CA PRO A 46 -6.31 7.31 5.56
C PRO A 46 -6.77 6.42 4.41
N SER A 47 -8.05 6.53 4.06
CA SER A 47 -8.58 5.89 2.85
C SER A 47 -7.76 6.29 1.61
N GLY A 48 -7.44 5.33 0.74
CA GLY A 48 -6.62 5.55 -0.46
C GLY A 48 -5.11 5.42 -0.25
N ALA A 49 -4.62 5.36 0.99
CA ALA A 49 -3.19 5.23 1.28
C ALA A 49 -2.58 3.95 0.69
N TRP A 50 -3.30 2.83 0.78
CA TRP A 50 -2.86 1.56 0.24
C TRP A 50 -2.77 1.59 -1.29
N GLU A 51 -3.79 2.14 -1.94
CA GLU A 51 -3.88 2.23 -3.39
C GLU A 51 -2.75 3.11 -3.94
N LYS A 52 -2.40 4.21 -3.25
CA LYS A 52 -1.22 5.04 -3.56
C LYS A 52 0.08 4.27 -3.40
N TYR A 53 0.26 3.56 -2.29
CA TYR A 53 1.44 2.72 -2.05
C TYR A 53 1.62 1.71 -3.19
N VAL A 54 0.57 0.96 -3.52
CA VAL A 54 0.62 0.00 -4.63
C VAL A 54 0.94 0.70 -5.95
N ALA A 55 0.32 1.83 -6.26
CA ALA A 55 0.59 2.55 -7.51
C ALA A 55 2.05 3.00 -7.65
N GLN A 56 2.71 3.37 -6.54
CA GLN A 56 4.10 3.82 -6.52
C GLN A 56 5.11 2.66 -6.59
N PHE A 57 4.82 1.54 -5.90
CA PHE A 57 5.78 0.45 -5.71
C PHE A 57 5.48 -0.80 -6.55
N THR A 58 4.42 -0.79 -7.36
CA THR A 58 4.16 -1.89 -8.30
C THR A 58 5.16 -1.85 -9.44
N VAL A 59 6.01 -2.89 -9.51
CA VAL A 59 6.82 -3.17 -10.70
C VAL A 59 5.88 -3.68 -11.80
N LYS A 60 5.73 -2.90 -12.88
CA LYS A 60 4.99 -3.35 -14.05
C LYS A 60 5.84 -4.39 -14.78
N ALA A 61 5.27 -5.55 -15.06
CA ALA A 61 5.92 -6.52 -15.93
C ALA A 61 6.18 -5.86 -17.28
N GLU A 62 7.43 -5.88 -17.75
CA GLU A 62 7.74 -5.51 -19.13
C GLU A 62 6.98 -6.45 -20.05
N THR A 63 5.97 -5.94 -20.73
CA THR A 63 5.45 -6.60 -21.93
C THR A 63 6.56 -6.53 -22.96
N LYS A 64 7.35 -7.60 -23.08
CA LYS A 64 8.26 -7.79 -24.22
C LYS A 64 7.42 -7.58 -25.48
N ALA A 65 7.56 -6.42 -26.11
CA ALA A 65 7.01 -6.18 -27.42
C ALA A 65 7.63 -7.25 -28.33
N VAL A 66 6.81 -8.21 -28.76
CA VAL A 66 7.18 -9.16 -29.80
C VAL A 66 7.27 -8.33 -31.08
N ILE A 67 8.43 -7.74 -31.32
CA ILE A 67 8.76 -7.16 -32.61
C ILE A 67 9.02 -8.34 -33.54
N SER A 68 7.94 -8.91 -34.08
CA SER A 68 8.04 -9.82 -35.22
C SER A 68 8.40 -8.99 -36.45
N ARG A 69 9.68 -8.66 -36.64
CA ARG A 69 10.18 -8.33 -37.97
C ARG A 69 10.21 -9.63 -38.78
N ARG A 70 9.08 -9.97 -39.40
CA ARG A 70 9.10 -10.67 -40.67
C ARG A 70 9.38 -9.62 -41.73
N GLU A 71 10.62 -9.53 -42.19
CA GLU A 71 10.88 -9.09 -43.55
C GLU A 71 11.86 -10.11 -44.15
N GLY A 72 11.44 -10.65 -45.29
CA GLY A 72 12.12 -11.68 -46.05
C GLY A 72 12.93 -11.11 -47.19
#